data_AF-A0A1G7BSD3-F1
#
_entry.id   AF-A0A1G7BSD3-F1
#
_cell.length_a   1.000
_cell.length_b   1.000
_cell.length_c   1.000
_cell.angle_alpha   90.00
_cell.angle_beta   90.00
_cell.angle_gamma   90.00
#
_symmetry.space_group_name_H-M   'P 1'
#
loop_
_entity.id
_entity.type
_entity.pdbx_description
1 polymer ?
#
loop_
_entity_poly.entity_id
_entity_poly.type
_entity_poly.pdbx_seq_one_letter_code
_entity_poly.pdbx_strand_id
1 'polypeptide(L)'
;MTVPDPIDRLRDAISSHDPEAVAACFTSDYRSEVPQRPAEGFVGSDHVAQNWTAIFARMPDLEATVLRRAASGPETWSEWQMVGTGPDGAPATLCGPVIMTTRDGQIDWARFYLGPVVGPPDPAVGGSA
;
A
#
# COMPACT_ATOMS: atom_id res chain seq x y z
N MET A 1 15.17 22.26 -6.83
CA MET A 1 13.86 21.57 -6.77
C MET A 1 13.97 20.58 -5.63
N THR A 2 13.17 20.72 -4.58
CA THR A 2 13.13 19.74 -3.50
C THR A 2 12.60 18.44 -4.07
N VAL A 3 13.32 17.34 -3.90
CA VAL A 3 12.82 16.02 -4.27
C VAL A 3 11.57 15.76 -3.43
N PRO A 4 10.42 15.39 -4.02
CA PRO A 4 9.22 15.06 -3.26
C PRO A 4 9.53 13.99 -2.22
N ASP A 5 8.95 14.13 -1.02
CA ASP A 5 9.07 13.11 0.02
C ASP A 5 8.65 11.74 -0.54
N PRO A 6 9.44 10.66 -0.34
CA PRO A 6 9.16 9.37 -0.95
C PRO A 6 7.80 8.76 -0.58
N ILE A 7 7.25 9.08 0.59
CA ILE A 7 5.92 8.65 1.01
C ILE A 7 4.84 9.42 0.23
N ASP A 8 4.99 10.73 0.11
CA ASP A 8 4.05 11.55 -0.67
C ASP A 8 4.08 11.16 -2.15
N ARG A 9 5.27 10.90 -2.69
CA ARG A 9 5.45 10.39 -4.06
C ARG A 9 4.76 9.03 -4.26
N LEU A 10 4.93 8.09 -3.33
CA LEU A 10 4.27 6.79 -3.40
C LEU A 10 2.75 6.93 -3.32
N ARG A 11 2.23 7.77 -2.41
CA ARG A 11 0.79 8.06 -2.31
C ARG A 11 0.25 8.55 -3.65
N ASP A 12 0.89 9.55 -4.23
CA ASP A 12 0.43 10.18 -5.47
C ASP A 12 0.49 9.20 -6.65
N ALA A 13 1.50 8.32 -6.69
CA ALA A 13 1.61 7.27 -7.70
C ALA A 13 0.52 6.19 -7.55
N ILE A 14 0.13 5.85 -6.32
CA ILE A 14 -0.97 4.91 -6.08
C ILE A 14 -2.29 5.52 -6.57
N SER A 15 -2.55 6.77 -6.19
CA SER A 15 -3.74 7.53 -6.61
C SER A 15 -3.76 7.91 -8.10
N SER A 16 -2.66 7.73 -8.84
CA SER A 16 -2.64 7.90 -10.30
C SER A 16 -3.03 6.63 -11.08
N HIS A 17 -3.24 5.51 -10.39
CA HIS A 17 -3.62 4.21 -10.96
C HIS A 17 -2.65 3.69 -12.05
N ASP A 18 -1.37 4.07 -11.96
CA ASP A 18 -0.32 3.69 -12.90
C ASP A 18 0.70 2.77 -12.21
N PRO A 19 0.70 1.45 -12.51
CA PRO A 19 1.64 0.50 -11.91
C PRO A 19 3.11 0.87 -12.12
N GLU A 20 3.45 1.48 -13.26
CA GLU A 20 4.82 1.87 -13.58
C GLU A 20 5.24 3.11 -12.78
N ALA A 21 4.32 4.06 -12.57
CA ALA A 21 4.55 5.19 -11.69
C ALA A 21 4.80 4.73 -10.24
N VAL A 22 4.07 3.72 -9.79
CA VAL A 22 4.29 3.11 -8.46
C VAL A 22 5.65 2.43 -8.41
N ALA A 23 5.99 1.58 -9.39
CA ALA A 23 7.27 0.89 -9.46
C ALA A 23 8.47 1.84 -9.49
N ALA A 24 8.35 3.00 -10.15
CA ALA A 24 9.39 4.04 -10.19
C ALA A 24 9.70 4.68 -8.83
N CYS A 25 8.87 4.46 -7.80
CA CYS A 25 9.12 4.89 -6.44
C CYS A 25 10.13 3.98 -5.70
N PHE A 26 10.43 2.80 -6.24
CA PHE A 26 11.24 1.78 -5.60
C PHE A 26 12.59 1.60 -6.32
N THR A 27 13.61 1.15 -5.60
CA THR A 27 14.88 0.75 -6.21
C THR A 27 14.74 -0.58 -6.95
N SER A 28 15.64 -0.86 -7.90
CA SER A 28 15.62 -2.12 -8.66
C SER A 28 15.88 -3.36 -7.80
N ASP A 29 16.56 -3.20 -6.66
CA ASP A 29 16.83 -4.23 -5.65
C ASP A 29 15.87 -4.15 -4.44
N TYR A 30 14.76 -3.41 -4.57
CA TYR A 30 13.80 -3.19 -3.50
C TYR A 30 13.37 -4.50 -2.83
N ARG A 31 13.29 -4.52 -1.49
CA ARG A 31 12.81 -5.67 -0.72
C ARG A 31 11.49 -5.38 -0.01
N SER A 32 10.48 -6.19 -0.35
CA SER A 32 9.17 -6.17 0.31
C SER A 32 9.07 -7.28 1.35
N GLU A 33 8.62 -6.91 2.56
CA GLU A 33 8.29 -7.85 3.63
C GLU A 33 6.82 -7.74 4.02
N VAL A 34 6.16 -8.89 4.15
CA VAL A 34 4.76 -8.98 4.64
C VAL A 34 4.76 -9.89 5.88
N PRO A 35 5.00 -9.37 7.09
CA PRO A 35 5.22 -10.20 8.28
C PRO A 35 4.06 -11.12 8.64
N GLN A 36 2.82 -10.67 8.39
CA GLN A 36 1.62 -11.47 8.63
C GLN A 36 1.47 -12.60 7.61
N ARG A 37 2.10 -12.49 6.43
CA ARG A 37 2.04 -13.45 5.32
C ARG A 37 3.42 -13.58 4.66
N PRO A 38 4.43 -14.16 5.33
CA PRO A 38 5.83 -14.07 4.90
C PRO A 38 6.12 -14.62 3.50
N ALA A 39 5.30 -15.57 3.02
CA ALA A 39 5.39 -16.13 1.68
C ALA A 39 5.08 -15.11 0.56
N GLU A 40 4.50 -13.95 0.90
CA GLU A 40 4.18 -12.87 -0.05
C GLU A 40 5.30 -11.83 -0.17
N GLY A 41 6.39 -11.97 0.60
CA GLY A 41 7.58 -11.12 0.43
C GLY A 41 8.26 -11.36 -0.92
N PHE A 42 8.88 -10.32 -1.48
CA PHE A 42 9.54 -10.39 -2.79
C PHE A 42 10.67 -9.36 -2.92
N VAL A 43 11.45 -9.47 -4.00
CA VAL A 43 12.53 -8.54 -4.35
C VAL A 43 12.36 -8.00 -5.77
N GLY A 44 12.61 -6.70 -5.94
CA GLY A 44 12.72 -5.99 -7.20
C GLY A 44 11.50 -5.16 -7.59
N SER A 45 11.74 -4.01 -8.24
CA SER A 45 10.71 -3.10 -8.74
C SER A 45 9.80 -3.72 -9.81
N ASP A 46 10.31 -4.69 -10.59
CA ASP A 46 9.51 -5.37 -11.61
C ASP A 46 8.33 -6.14 -10.98
N HIS A 47 8.52 -6.73 -9.80
CA HIS A 47 7.45 -7.36 -9.04
C HIS A 47 6.48 -6.33 -8.45
N VAL A 48 6.93 -5.10 -8.17
CA VAL A 48 6.05 -4.01 -7.74
C VAL A 48 5.05 -3.70 -8.85
N ALA A 49 5.50 -3.47 -10.09
CA ALA A 49 4.62 -3.19 -11.23
C ALA A 49 3.60 -4.31 -11.45
N GLN A 50 4.03 -5.57 -11.39
CA GLN A 50 3.15 -6.73 -11.53
C GLN A 50 2.08 -6.79 -10.43
N ASN A 51 2.47 -6.60 -9.17
CA ASN A 51 1.55 -6.60 -8.04
C ASN A 51 0.53 -5.46 -8.12
N TRP A 52 0.97 -4.25 -8.45
CA TRP A 52 0.09 -3.09 -8.57
C TRP A 52 -0.85 -3.20 -9.77
N THR A 53 -0.41 -3.81 -10.88
CA THR A 53 -1.30 -4.18 -11.99
C THR A 53 -2.45 -5.07 -11.52
N ALA A 54 -2.14 -6.11 -10.73
CA ALA A 54 -3.15 -7.02 -10.18
C ALA A 54 -4.08 -6.33 -9.15
N ILE A 55 -3.55 -5.39 -8.36
CA ILE A 55 -4.34 -4.60 -7.40
C ILE A 55 -5.32 -3.69 -8.14
N PHE A 56 -4.86 -2.89 -9.11
CA PHE A 56 -5.71 -1.96 -9.85
C PHE A 56 -6.75 -2.67 -10.74
N ALA A 57 -6.43 -3.87 -11.26
CA ALA A 57 -7.42 -4.70 -11.95
C ALA A 57 -8.59 -5.12 -11.04
N ARG A 58 -8.35 -5.22 -9.72
CA ARG A 58 -9.37 -5.61 -8.72
C ARG A 58 -10.05 -4.41 -8.05
N MET A 59 -9.36 -3.27 -7.95
CA MET A 59 -9.82 -2.03 -7.33
C MET A 59 -9.36 -0.85 -8.20
N PRO A 60 -10.09 -0.53 -9.29
CA PRO A 60 -9.66 0.46 -10.28
C PRO A 60 -9.80 1.92 -9.81
N ASP A 61 -10.54 2.15 -8.74
CA ASP A 61 -10.81 3.45 -8.11
C ASP A 61 -10.06 3.61 -6.77
N LEU A 62 -8.99 2.83 -6.56
CA LEU A 62 -8.24 2.82 -5.30
C LEU A 62 -7.58 4.18 -5.02
N GLU A 63 -7.90 4.78 -3.88
CA GLU A 63 -7.30 6.02 -3.41
C GLU A 63 -6.51 5.79 -2.12
N ALA A 64 -5.31 6.39 -2.03
CA ALA A 64 -4.43 6.26 -0.89
C ALA A 64 -4.31 7.56 -0.08
N THR A 65 -4.35 7.45 1.23
CA THR A 65 -4.12 8.56 2.17
C THR A 65 -3.10 8.14 3.22
N VAL A 66 -2.16 9.04 3.50
CA VAL A 66 -1.20 8.89 4.60
C VAL A 66 -1.72 9.69 5.79
N LEU A 67 -2.10 9.01 6.86
CA LEU A 67 -2.73 9.62 8.03
C LEU A 67 -1.70 10.26 8.95
N ARG A 68 -0.58 9.56 9.18
CA ARG A 68 0.49 9.95 10.12
C ARG A 68 1.82 9.40 9.64
N ARG A 69 2.92 10.05 10.03
CA ARG A 69 4.28 9.54 9.83
C ARG A 69 5.24 9.99 10.92
N ALA A 70 6.29 9.21 11.14
CA ALA A 70 7.38 9.50 12.06
C ALA A 70 8.70 8.90 11.56
N ALA A 71 9.82 9.58 11.82
CA ALA A 71 11.15 9.05 11.54
C ALA A 71 11.73 8.35 12.77
N SER A 72 12.39 7.22 12.57
CA SER A 72 13.12 6.45 13.58
C SER A 72 14.45 5.96 12.99
N GLY A 73 15.50 6.76 13.16
CA GLY A 73 16.78 6.48 12.50
C GLY A 73 16.62 6.49 10.97
N PRO A 74 17.05 5.43 10.26
CA PRO A 74 16.89 5.34 8.80
C PRO A 74 15.46 4.99 8.36
N GLU A 75 14.61 4.56 9.30
CA GLU A 75 13.25 4.12 8.99
C GLU A 75 12.27 5.29 9.06
N THR A 76 11.32 5.29 8.14
CA THR A 76 10.10 6.09 8.24
C THR A 76 8.91 5.18 8.49
N TRP A 77 8.23 5.44 9.59
CA TRP A 77 6.98 4.81 9.97
C TRP A 77 5.83 5.64 9.43
N SER A 78 4.86 5.00 8.80
CA SER A 78 3.73 5.68 8.17
C SER A 78 2.44 4.88 8.38
N GLU A 79 1.34 5.57 8.64
CA GLU A 79 0.01 4.98 8.77
C GLU A 79 -0.80 5.30 7.51
N TRP A 80 -1.30 4.26 6.86
CA TRP A 80 -1.99 4.36 5.58
C TRP A 80 -3.44 3.94 5.69
N GLN A 81 -4.27 4.60 4.90
CA GLN A 81 -5.63 4.18 4.56
C GLN A 81 -5.75 4.15 3.04
N MET A 82 -6.23 3.03 2.50
CA MET A 82 -6.52 2.86 1.08
C MET A 82 -7.98 2.46 0.92
N VAL A 83 -8.72 3.16 0.07
CA VAL A 83 -10.16 2.97 -0.12
C VAL A 83 -10.45 2.78 -1.60
N GLY A 84 -11.34 1.84 -1.93
CA GLY A 84 -11.81 1.64 -3.29
C GLY A 84 -13.03 0.73 -3.32
N THR A 85 -13.40 0.28 -4.50
CA THR A 85 -14.51 -0.64 -4.73
C THR A 85 -13.96 -2.03 -5.04
N GLY A 86 -14.38 -3.03 -4.25
CA GLY A 86 -13.99 -4.42 -4.44
C GLY A 86 -14.61 -5.08 -5.68
N PRO A 87 -14.16 -6.29 -6.08
CA PRO A 87 -14.69 -6.99 -7.25
C PRO A 87 -16.18 -7.34 -7.20
N ASP A 88 -16.76 -7.38 -6.00
CA ASP A 88 -18.19 -7.60 -5.75
C ASP A 88 -19.02 -6.29 -5.78
N GLY A 89 -18.37 -5.15 -6.01
CA GLY A 89 -18.99 -3.82 -5.98
C GLY A 89 -19.13 -3.22 -4.57
N ALA A 90 -18.69 -3.92 -3.52
CA ALA A 90 -18.75 -3.41 -2.16
C ALA A 90 -17.58 -2.46 -1.85
N PRO A 91 -17.77 -1.43 -1.01
CA PRO A 91 -16.67 -0.61 -0.53
C PRO A 91 -15.63 -1.46 0.22
N ALA A 92 -14.37 -1.32 -0.15
CA ALA A 92 -13.24 -1.96 0.48
C ALA A 92 -12.32 -0.90 1.10
N THR A 93 -11.81 -1.19 2.30
CA THR A 93 -10.81 -0.35 2.95
C THR A 93 -9.67 -1.23 3.45
N LEU A 94 -8.44 -0.83 3.15
CA LEU A 94 -7.24 -1.38 3.76
C LEU A 94 -6.59 -0.32 4.63
N CYS A 95 -6.24 -0.67 5.87
CA CYS A 95 -5.55 0.22 6.79
C CYS A 95 -4.38 -0.49 7.45
N GLY A 96 -3.40 0.28 7.88
CA GLY A 96 -2.29 -0.24 8.67
C GLY A 96 -0.99 0.52 8.45
N PRO A 97 0.04 0.19 9.26
CA PRO A 97 1.33 0.81 9.13
C PRO A 97 2.15 0.21 7.98
N VAL A 98 2.97 1.07 7.38
CA VAL A 98 4.08 0.71 6.50
C VAL A 98 5.35 1.33 7.05
N ILE A 99 6.38 0.51 7.20
CA ILE A 99 7.70 0.93 7.64
C ILE A 99 8.62 0.84 6.43
N MET A 100 9.38 1.89 6.14
CA MET A 100 10.24 1.91 4.95
C MET A 100 11.57 2.60 5.21
N THR A 101 12.58 2.19 4.46
CA THR A 101 13.83 2.94 4.30
C THR A 101 13.88 3.51 2.89
N THR A 102 14.75 4.49 2.69
CA THR A 102 14.95 5.10 1.38
C THR A 102 16.43 5.25 1.06
N ARG A 103 16.77 5.09 -0.22
CA ARG A 103 18.09 5.30 -0.80
C ARG A 103 17.95 6.18 -2.04
N ASP A 104 18.65 7.31 -2.06
CA ASP A 104 18.61 8.29 -3.15
C ASP A 104 17.18 8.76 -3.53
N GLY A 105 16.30 8.86 -2.53
CA GLY A 105 14.90 9.28 -2.71
C GLY A 105 13.96 8.20 -3.26
N GLN A 106 14.43 6.95 -3.39
CA GLN A 106 13.61 5.78 -3.73
C GLN A 106 13.51 4.84 -2.53
N ILE A 107 12.42 4.07 -2.46
CA ILE A 107 12.20 3.08 -1.40
C ILE A 107 13.00 1.82 -1.72
N ASP A 108 13.95 1.46 -0.85
CA ASP A 108 14.81 0.29 -1.01
C ASP A 108 14.37 -0.92 -0.17
N TRP A 109 13.61 -0.67 0.90
CA TRP A 109 13.01 -1.73 1.70
C TRP A 109 11.70 -1.23 2.32
N ALA A 110 10.70 -2.10 2.41
CA ALA A 110 9.49 -1.81 3.16
C ALA A 110 8.88 -3.06 3.80
N ARG A 111 8.18 -2.82 4.90
CA ARG A 111 7.40 -3.80 5.64
C ARG A 111 5.94 -3.37 5.71
N PHE A 112 5.05 -4.22 5.18
CA PHE A 112 3.62 -3.93 5.11
C PHE A 112 2.83 -4.68 6.17
N TYR A 113 1.99 -3.92 6.88
CA TYR A 113 0.97 -4.43 7.82
C TYR A 113 -0.44 -3.97 7.43
N LEU A 114 -0.63 -3.55 6.17
CA LEU A 114 -1.94 -3.23 5.62
C LEU A 114 -2.83 -4.47 5.65
N GLY A 115 -4.02 -4.34 6.24
CA GLY A 115 -5.03 -5.38 6.27
C GLY A 115 -6.42 -4.81 5.95
N PRO A 116 -7.36 -5.66 5.53
CA PRO A 116 -8.73 -5.23 5.31
C PRO A 116 -9.35 -4.75 6.62
N VAL A 117 -10.06 -3.63 6.57
CA VAL A 117 -10.91 -3.18 7.67
C VAL A 117 -12.21 -3.95 7.59
N VAL A 118 -12.43 -4.84 8.55
CA VAL A 118 -13.70 -5.58 8.68
C VAL A 118 -14.62 -4.75 9.58
N GLY A 119 -15.73 -4.27 9.03
CA GLY A 119 -16.79 -3.66 9.83
C GLY A 119 -17.46 -4.70 10.74
N PRO A 120 -18.19 -4.28 11.79
CA PRO A 120 -19.08 -5.20 12.49
C PRO A 120 -20.05 -5.85 11.49
N PRO A 121 -20.45 -7.13 11.68
CA PRO A 121 -21.46 -7.75 10.84
C PRO A 121 -22.71 -6.86 10.83
N ASP A 122 -23.33 -6.70 9.66
CA ASP A 122 -24.57 -5.93 9.51
C ASP A 122 -25.62 -6.49 10.50
N PRO A 123 -26.12 -5.68 11.47
CA PRO A 123 -27.14 -6.13 12.40
C PRO A 123 -28.44 -6.55 11.71
N ALA A 124 -28.65 -6.20 10.42
CA ALA A 124 -29.83 -6.58 9.66
C ALA A 124 -29.84 -8.03 9.15
N VAL A 125 -28.72 -8.78 9.26
CA VAL A 125 -28.66 -10.21 8.87
C VAL A 125 -28.61 -11.11 10.11
N GLY A 126 -29.45 -10.81 11.10
CA GLY A 126 -29.80 -11.73 12.18
C GLY A 126 -31.07 -12.48 11.81
N GLY A 127 -30.93 -13.58 11.07
CA GLY A 127 -32.06 -14.45 10.72
C GLY A 127 -32.78 -14.95 11.96
N SER A 128 -34.11 -14.78 11.99
CA SER A 128 -34.98 -15.44 12.95
C SER A 128 -34.77 -16.96 12.86
N ALA A 129 -34.33 -17.55 13.98
CA ALA A 129 -34.49 -18.97 14.25
C ALA A 129 -35.86 -19.22 14.89
#